data_AF-X1DGD1-F1
#
_entry.id   AF-X1DGD1-F1
#
_cell.length_a   1.000
_cell.length_b   1.000
_cell.length_c   1.000
_cell.angle_alpha   90.00
_cell.angle_beta   90.00
_cell.angle_gamma   90.00
#
_symmetry.space_group_name_H-M   'P 1'
#
loop_
_entity.id
_entity.type
_entity.pdbx_description
1 polymer ?
#
loop_
_entity_poly.entity_id
_entity_poly.type
_entity_poly.pdbx_seq_one_letter_code
_entity_poly.pdbx_strand_id
1 'polypeptide(L)'
;VMPKKGQASFGNVPTKDLASLAQVLRITLLKLYLSLNDPDFNYVIHTAPVGDESKDYYLWHIRIVPRLTSIAGFEIGSGMYINAAFPEETADFIRNFKV
;
A
#
# COMPACT_ATOMS: atom_id res chain seq x y z
N VAL A 1 3.29 -1.04 -0.95
CA VAL A 1 4.49 -1.89 -0.77
C VAL A 1 4.41 -3.06 -1.74
N MET A 2 5.47 -3.37 -2.49
CA MET A 2 5.46 -4.45 -3.48
C MET A 2 6.83 -5.13 -3.54
N PRO A 3 6.92 -6.40 -3.97
CA PRO A 3 8.21 -7.08 -4.13
C PRO A 3 8.99 -6.50 -5.31
N LYS A 4 10.32 -6.59 -5.24
CA LYS A 4 11.19 -6.18 -6.36
C LYS A 4 11.22 -7.20 -7.50
N LYS A 5 11.01 -8.48 -7.18
CA LYS A 5 10.92 -9.56 -8.16
C LYS A 5 9.46 -9.80 -8.51
N GLY A 6 9.18 -10.03 -9.78
CA GLY A 6 7.84 -10.35 -10.27
C GLY A 6 7.31 -11.61 -9.59
N GLN A 7 6.17 -11.47 -8.90
CA GLN A 7 5.47 -12.57 -8.27
C GLN A 7 3.98 -12.23 -8.17
N ALA A 8 3.12 -13.12 -8.68
CA ALA A 8 1.69 -12.88 -8.75
C ALA A 8 0.96 -13.16 -7.43
N SER A 9 1.39 -14.19 -6.70
CA SER A 9 0.76 -14.61 -5.45
C SER A 9 1.60 -14.30 -4.22
N PHE A 10 0.98 -13.65 -3.23
CA PHE A 10 1.55 -13.44 -1.90
C PHE A 10 1.79 -14.77 -1.17
N GLY A 11 0.95 -15.78 -1.43
CA GLY A 11 1.09 -17.11 -0.81
C GLY A 11 2.40 -17.82 -1.18
N ASN A 12 3.02 -17.41 -2.28
CA ASN A 12 4.28 -17.98 -2.76
C ASN A 12 5.52 -17.25 -2.21
N VAL A 13 5.36 -16.23 -1.36
CA VAL A 13 6.48 -15.43 -0.85
C VAL A 13 7.35 -16.32 0.06
N PRO A 14 8.66 -16.47 -0.24
CA PRO A 14 9.56 -17.24 0.61
C PRO A 14 9.68 -16.63 2.01
N THR A 15 9.78 -17.45 3.05
CA THR A 15 9.90 -16.99 4.45
C THR A 15 11.06 -16.01 4.65
N LYS A 16 12.18 -16.20 3.95
CA LYS A 16 13.33 -15.29 3.98
C LYS A 16 13.00 -13.86 3.53
N ASP A 17 12.04 -13.70 2.63
CA ASP A 17 11.63 -12.40 2.09
C ASP A 17 10.59 -11.71 2.98
N LEU A 18 9.89 -12.47 3.84
CA LEU A 18 8.94 -11.93 4.81
C LEU A 18 9.60 -11.03 5.86
N ALA A 19 10.84 -11.31 6.26
CA ALA A 19 11.59 -10.44 7.18
C ALA A 19 11.82 -9.05 6.58
N SER A 20 12.25 -9.00 5.31
CA SER A 20 12.42 -7.75 4.55
C SER A 20 11.09 -7.01 4.36
N LEU A 21 10.01 -7.75 4.06
CA LEU A 21 8.67 -7.17 3.97
C LEU A 21 8.23 -6.54 5.30
N ALA A 22 8.41 -7.24 6.43
CA ALA A 22 8.06 -6.76 7.75
C ALA A 22 8.82 -5.47 8.09
N GLN A 23 10.11 -5.39 7.75
CA GLN A 23 10.90 -4.19 7.94
C GLN A 23 10.36 -3.00 7.12
N VAL A 24 10.10 -3.20 5.83
CA VAL A 24 9.56 -2.14 4.96
C VAL A 24 8.18 -1.69 5.46
N LEU A 25 7.29 -2.64 5.78
CA LEU A 25 5.96 -2.33 6.26
C LEU A 25 6.00 -1.55 7.58
N ARG A 26 6.84 -1.98 8.54
CA ARG A 26 7.04 -1.27 9.81
C ARG A 26 7.51 0.17 9.59
N ILE A 27 8.51 0.38 8.73
CA ILE A 27 9.02 1.73 8.43
C ILE A 27 7.95 2.59 7.76
N THR A 28 7.20 2.03 6.80
CA THR A 28 6.11 2.75 6.14
C THR A 28 5.02 3.16 7.13
N LEU A 29 4.56 2.24 7.98
CA LEU A 29 3.51 2.53 8.97
C LEU A 29 3.99 3.52 10.03
N LEU A 30 5.24 3.42 10.49
CA LEU A 30 5.81 4.36 11.46
C LEU A 30 5.95 5.76 10.87
N LYS A 31 6.33 5.88 9.59
CA LYS A 31 6.34 7.18 8.89
C LYS A 31 4.95 7.78 8.84
N LEU A 32 3.95 7.00 8.44
CA LEU A 32 2.55 7.46 8.40
C LEU A 32 2.04 7.89 9.78
N TYR A 33 2.35 7.10 10.82
CA TYR A 33 2.00 7.41 12.22
C TYR A 33 2.55 8.78 12.64
N LEU A 34 3.85 9.00 12.49
CA LEU A 34 4.49 10.25 12.92
C LEU A 34 4.14 11.44 12.04
N SER A 35 4.07 11.24 10.71
CA SER A 35 3.91 12.34 9.76
C SER A 35 2.49 12.82 9.59
N LEU A 36 1.51 11.97 9.88
CA LEU A 36 0.08 12.26 9.68
C LEU A 36 -0.69 12.32 11.01
N ASN A 37 0.03 12.42 12.14
CA ASN A 37 -0.53 12.51 13.50
C ASN A 37 -1.47 11.34 13.84
N ASP A 38 -0.94 10.12 13.73
CA ASP A 38 -1.60 8.86 14.09
C ASP A 38 -2.99 8.68 13.46
N PRO A 39 -3.09 8.63 12.12
CA PRO A 39 -4.37 8.44 11.46
C PRO A 39 -4.81 6.97 11.55
N ASP A 40 -6.13 6.74 11.67
CA ASP A 40 -6.71 5.44 11.35
C ASP A 40 -6.34 5.04 9.91
N PHE A 41 -6.08 3.76 9.69
CA PHE A 41 -5.78 3.25 8.35
C PHE A 41 -6.33 1.85 8.15
N ASN A 42 -6.43 1.45 6.88
CA ASN A 42 -6.59 0.04 6.52
C ASN A 42 -5.42 -0.34 5.62
N TYR A 43 -5.00 -1.60 5.65
CA TYR A 43 -4.19 -2.16 4.58
C TYR A 43 -4.87 -3.38 3.96
N VAL A 44 -4.60 -3.60 2.68
CA VAL A 44 -5.14 -4.71 1.90
C VAL A 44 -4.00 -5.37 1.14
N ILE A 45 -3.91 -6.70 1.25
CA ILE A 45 -3.01 -7.51 0.44
C ILE A 45 -3.76 -7.86 -0.85
N HIS A 46 -3.27 -7.34 -1.97
CA HIS A 46 -3.71 -7.72 -3.30
C HIS A 46 -2.81 -8.84 -3.80
N THR A 47 -3.39 -10.01 -4.05
CA THR A 47 -2.70 -11.23 -4.50
C THR A 47 -3.47 -11.85 -5.67
N ALA A 48 -2.79 -12.61 -6.51
CA ALA A 48 -3.43 -13.35 -7.59
C ALA A 48 -4.58 -14.24 -7.06
N PRO A 49 -5.67 -14.39 -7.83
CA PRO A 49 -6.69 -15.40 -7.58
C PRO A 49 -6.11 -16.81 -7.55
N VAL A 50 -6.86 -17.73 -6.93
CA VAL A 50 -6.51 -19.16 -6.95
C VAL A 50 -6.50 -19.66 -8.39
N GLY A 51 -5.43 -20.38 -8.78
CA GLY A 51 -5.21 -20.89 -10.12
C GLY A 51 -4.40 -19.97 -11.05
N ASP A 52 -4.17 -18.71 -10.65
CA ASP A 52 -3.42 -17.71 -11.41
C ASP A 52 -2.08 -17.35 -10.74
N GLU A 53 -1.58 -18.18 -9.83
CA GLU A 53 -0.43 -17.86 -8.99
C GLU A 53 0.91 -17.75 -9.75
N SER A 54 0.94 -18.24 -10.99
CA SER A 54 2.11 -18.23 -11.88
C SER A 54 1.98 -17.26 -13.06
N LYS A 55 1.00 -16.34 -13.04
CA LYS A 55 0.77 -15.40 -14.14
C LYS A 55 1.68 -14.17 -14.04
N ASP A 56 2.56 -13.99 -15.01
CA ASP A 56 3.58 -12.93 -14.97
C ASP A 56 3.03 -11.50 -15.19
N TYR A 57 1.75 -11.35 -15.55
CA TYR A 57 1.11 -10.03 -15.71
C TYR A 57 0.67 -9.39 -14.39
N TYR A 58 0.66 -10.15 -13.28
CA TYR A 58 0.21 -9.64 -12.00
C TYR A 58 1.36 -9.58 -10.99
N LEU A 59 1.40 -8.49 -10.23
CA LEU A 59 2.35 -8.29 -9.13
C LEU A 59 1.56 -8.10 -7.84
N TRP A 60 1.70 -9.04 -6.90
CA TRP A 60 1.08 -8.87 -5.59
C TRP A 60 1.64 -7.62 -4.92
N HIS A 61 0.80 -6.92 -4.18
CA HIS A 61 1.20 -5.72 -3.46
C HIS A 61 0.31 -5.47 -2.25
N ILE A 62 0.83 -4.73 -1.27
CA ILE A 62 0.08 -4.21 -0.13
C ILE A 62 -0.26 -2.75 -0.41
N ARG A 63 -1.55 -2.44 -0.37
CA ARG A 63 -2.07 -1.08 -0.39
C ARG A 63 -2.36 -0.64 1.05
N ILE A 64 -1.88 0.53 1.43
CA ILE A 64 -2.13 1.14 2.75
C ILE A 64 -2.91 2.43 2.49
N VAL A 65 -4.05 2.59 3.14
CA VAL A 65 -4.96 3.73 2.93
C VAL A 65 -5.23 4.39 4.29
N PRO A 66 -4.49 5.45 4.64
CA PRO A 66 -4.81 6.31 5.77
C PRO A 66 -6.15 7.02 5.54
N ARG A 67 -6.99 7.08 6.57
CA ARG A 67 -8.30 7.74 6.54
C ARG A 67 -8.14 9.24 6.83
N LEU A 68 -7.76 10.00 5.80
CA LEU A 68 -7.55 11.46 5.92
C LEU A 68 -8.77 12.29 5.54
N THR A 69 -9.66 11.74 4.71
CA THR A 69 -10.89 12.39 4.26
C THR A 69 -12.04 11.38 4.27
N SER A 70 -13.26 11.91 4.24
CA SER A 70 -14.49 11.10 4.09
C SER A 70 -14.95 11.16 2.64
N ILE A 71 -15.45 10.03 2.13
CA ILE A 71 -16.13 9.98 0.83
C ILE A 71 -17.48 10.69 0.90
N ALA A 72 -17.90 11.34 -0.18
CA ALA A 72 -19.17 12.05 -0.28
C ALA A 72 -20.04 11.47 -1.41
N GLY A 73 -21.14 12.16 -1.72
CA GLY A 73 -22.12 11.70 -2.70
C GLY A 73 -21.55 11.53 -4.11
N PHE A 74 -20.53 12.30 -4.48
CA PHE A 74 -19.89 12.15 -5.79
C PHE A 74 -19.13 10.81 -5.89
N GLU A 75 -18.27 10.49 -4.92
CA GLU A 75 -17.49 9.25 -4.94
C GLU A 75 -18.40 8.02 -4.85
N ILE A 76 -19.45 8.10 -4.03
CA ILE A 76 -20.43 7.01 -3.89
C ILE A 76 -21.22 6.82 -5.19
N GLY A 77 -21.71 7.91 -5.79
CA GLY A 77 -22.57 7.84 -6.98
C GLY A 77 -21.83 7.49 -8.28
N SER A 78 -20.57 7.89 -8.40
CA SER A 78 -19.76 7.69 -9.61
C SER A 78 -18.77 6.54 -9.54
N GLY A 79 -18.35 6.13 -8.34
CA GLY A 79 -17.21 5.23 -8.13
C GLY A 79 -15.85 5.86 -8.44
N MET A 80 -15.80 7.16 -8.78
CA MET A 80 -14.56 7.91 -8.99
C MET A 80 -14.09 8.53 -7.69
N TYR A 81 -12.78 8.53 -7.46
CA TYR A 81 -12.18 9.13 -6.26
C TYR A 81 -11.47 10.44 -6.61
N ILE A 82 -11.61 11.43 -5.76
CA ILE A 82 -10.86 12.69 -5.84
C ILE A 82 -9.66 12.58 -4.89
N ASN A 83 -8.45 12.69 -5.44
CA ASN A 83 -7.23 12.80 -4.64
C ASN A 83 -6.82 14.27 -4.53
N ALA A 84 -6.79 14.81 -3.31
CA ALA A 84 -6.47 16.20 -3.04
C ALA A 84 -4.96 16.52 -3.06
N ALA A 85 -4.10 15.49 -3.10
CA ALA A 85 -2.65 15.65 -3.11
C ALA A 85 -2.01 14.81 -4.21
N PHE A 86 -0.99 15.37 -4.86
CA PHE A 86 -0.28 14.67 -5.93
C PHE A 86 0.63 13.56 -5.37
N PRO A 87 0.79 12.43 -6.08
CA PRO A 87 1.68 11.36 -5.66
C PRO A 87 3.14 11.81 -5.58
N GLU A 88 3.57 12.76 -6.40
CA GLU A 88 4.91 13.34 -6.40
C GLU A 88 5.20 14.04 -5.07
N GLU A 89 4.30 14.93 -4.65
CA GLU A 89 4.42 15.71 -3.41
C GLU A 89 4.36 14.79 -2.17
N THR A 90 3.43 13.84 -2.16
CA THR A 90 3.27 12.92 -1.02
C THR A 90 4.44 11.93 -0.92
N ALA A 91 5.01 11.49 -2.04
CA ALA A 91 6.22 10.65 -2.04
C ALA A 91 7.42 11.41 -1.49
N ASP A 92 7.63 12.67 -1.87
CA ASP A 92 8.70 13.52 -1.38
C ASP A 92 8.55 13.82 0.12
N PHE A 93 7.34 14.14 0.56
CA PHE A 93 7.00 14.34 1.97
C PHE A 93 7.38 13.12 2.82
N ILE A 94 6.87 11.93 2.49
CA ILE A 94 7.14 10.71 3.25
C ILE A 94 8.62 10.29 3.17
N ARG A 95 9.29 10.48 2.02
CA ARG A 95 10.72 10.14 1.88
C ARG A 95 11.58 10.96 2.82
N ASN A 96 11.33 12.26 2.89
CA ASN A 96 12.13 13.22 3.66
C ASN A 96 11.73 13.30 5.14
N PHE A 97 10.59 12.73 5.52
CA PHE A 97 10.18 12.63 6.92
C PHE A 97 11.17 11.76 7.72
N LYS A 98 11.73 12.33 8.80
CA LYS A 98 12.69 11.67 9.68
C LYS A 98 11.95 10.90 10.78
N VAL A 99 12.34 9.64 10.97
CA VAL A 99 11.85 8.72 11.99
C VAL A 99 12.93 8.49 13.03
#